data_AF-A0A0V0HMR9-F1
#
_entry.id   AF-A0A0V0HMR9-F1
#
_cell.length_a   1.000
_cell.length_b   1.000
_cell.length_c   1.000
_cell.angle_alpha   90.00
_cell.angle_beta   90.00
_cell.angle_gamma   90.00
#
_symmetry.space_group_name_H-M   'P 1'
#
loop_
_entity.id
_entity.type
_entity.pdbx_description
1 polymer ?
#
loop_
_entity_poly.entity_id
_entity_poly.type
_entity_poly.pdbx_seq_one_letter_code
_entity_poly.pdbx_strand_id
1 'polypeptide(L)'
;MGDGMQRLAHYFADGLEARMAGSGTHIYKALITRPVSATDVLKAYHLLLAACPFRTISSFFSNKTIMNLAEKASTVHIIDIGIMWGFQWPGLIQRLASRPGGPPKLRITGIDFPNPGFRPAERVEDTGKRLANYAESFKVPFEFNAIAQKWETVKLEDLKINKGEVLVVNCLYRFRNLLDETVVINSPRDVFLNLIRRLNPDVFIQGTVNGGYNVPFFISRFREALFHYSSLFDMLETIIPREVHERMLIEKNILGQEAMNAIACEGAERIERPETYKQWQVRILKAGFRQLPLDEEIMRMTTERFKVYDKNFIIDNDSEWLLQGWKGRIAFALSTWKA
;
A
#
# COMPACT_ATOMS: atom_id res chain seq x y z
N MET A 1 -14.40 26.13 7.31
CA MET A 1 -13.61 25.14 6.53
C MET A 1 -13.22 25.80 5.22
N GLY A 2 -11.94 25.80 4.90
CA GLY A 2 -11.46 26.31 3.60
C GLY A 2 -11.78 25.33 2.46
N ASP A 3 -11.57 25.75 1.21
CA ASP A 3 -11.60 24.87 0.03
C ASP A 3 -10.42 23.87 0.01
N GLY A 4 -10.42 22.96 -0.99
CA GLY A 4 -9.38 21.93 -1.12
C GLY A 4 -7.95 22.47 -1.19
N MET A 5 -7.74 23.60 -1.86
CA MET A 5 -6.42 24.22 -1.98
C MET A 5 -6.01 24.94 -0.69
N GLN A 6 -6.96 25.57 0.02
CA GLN A 6 -6.71 26.17 1.33
C GLN A 6 -6.32 25.11 2.37
N ARG A 7 -6.97 23.93 2.36
CA ARG A 7 -6.63 22.82 3.28
C ARG A 7 -5.29 22.16 2.91
N LEU A 8 -5.01 21.99 1.62
CA LEU A 8 -3.68 21.56 1.15
C LEU A 8 -2.58 22.54 1.62
N ALA A 9 -2.80 23.84 1.39
CA ALA A 9 -1.85 24.89 1.75
C ALA A 9 -1.57 24.89 3.25
N HIS A 10 -2.57 24.64 4.10
CA HIS A 10 -2.37 24.47 5.55
C HIS A 10 -1.36 23.36 5.87
N TYR A 11 -1.54 22.15 5.35
CA TYR A 11 -0.60 21.04 5.64
C TYR A 11 0.80 21.30 5.07
N PHE A 12 0.89 21.95 3.90
CA PHE A 12 2.18 22.29 3.29
C PHE A 12 2.89 23.41 4.06
N ALA A 13 2.16 24.40 4.58
CA ALA A 13 2.70 25.45 5.42
C ALA A 13 3.24 24.86 6.74
N ASP A 14 2.48 23.99 7.41
CA ASP A 14 2.94 23.29 8.62
C ASP A 14 4.22 22.49 8.36
N GLY A 15 4.30 21.80 7.21
CA GLY A 15 5.50 21.07 6.79
C GLY A 15 6.70 21.99 6.55
N LEU A 16 6.49 23.16 5.94
CA LEU A 16 7.54 24.16 5.71
C LEU A 16 8.02 24.77 7.02
N GLU A 17 7.10 25.12 7.93
CA GLU A 17 7.43 25.65 9.25
C GLU A 17 8.25 24.64 10.05
N ALA A 18 7.80 23.39 10.13
CA ALA A 18 8.52 22.30 10.78
C ALA A 18 9.92 22.08 10.20
N ARG A 19 10.06 22.25 8.87
CA ARG A 19 11.36 22.19 8.19
C ARG A 19 12.27 23.34 8.61
N MET A 20 11.78 24.58 8.56
CA MET A 20 12.56 25.78 8.90
C MET A 20 12.99 25.76 10.37
N ALA A 21 12.14 25.24 11.26
CA ALA A 21 12.44 25.07 12.67
C ALA A 21 13.34 23.85 12.99
N GLY A 22 13.66 23.00 12.00
CA GLY A 22 14.42 21.77 12.22
C GLY A 22 13.69 20.72 13.08
N SER A 23 12.37 20.85 13.24
CA SER A 23 11.54 20.01 14.12
C SER A 23 10.74 18.94 13.37
N GLY A 24 10.89 18.85 12.04
CA GLY A 24 10.15 17.92 11.17
C GLY A 24 10.11 16.48 11.65
N THR A 25 11.26 15.88 11.98
CA THR A 25 11.32 14.50 12.48
C THR A 25 10.58 14.32 13.81
N HIS A 26 10.73 15.28 14.73
CA HIS A 26 10.08 15.22 16.04
C HIS A 26 8.55 15.31 15.90
N ILE A 27 8.08 16.28 15.11
CA ILE A 27 6.65 16.48 14.83
C ILE A 27 6.08 15.26 14.12
N TYR A 28 6.76 14.76 13.08
CA TYR A 28 6.31 13.58 12.35
C TYR A 28 6.21 12.35 13.25
N LYS A 29 7.24 12.09 14.08
CA LYS A 29 7.21 11.00 15.07
C LYS A 29 6.01 11.14 15.99
N ALA A 30 5.78 12.32 16.57
CA ALA A 30 4.64 12.58 17.44
C ALA A 30 3.29 12.33 16.73
N LEU A 31 3.18 12.66 15.44
CA LEU A 31 1.98 12.42 14.63
C LEU A 31 1.71 10.93 14.42
N ILE A 32 2.72 10.13 14.07
CA ILE A 32 2.56 8.70 13.79
C ILE A 32 2.46 7.84 15.05
N THR A 33 3.00 8.31 16.19
CA THR A 33 2.87 7.62 17.48
C THR A 33 1.57 7.96 18.20
N ARG A 34 0.83 8.97 17.73
CA ARG A 34 -0.44 9.36 18.32
C ARG A 34 -1.42 8.19 18.22
N PRO A 35 -2.05 7.75 19.33
CA PRO A 35 -3.09 6.74 19.27
C PRO A 35 -4.22 7.23 18.34
N VAL A 36 -4.48 6.46 17.29
CA VAL A 36 -5.65 6.67 16.42
C VAL A 36 -6.69 5.65 16.82
N SER A 37 -7.91 6.11 17.05
CA SER A 37 -9.04 5.22 17.33
C SER A 37 -9.24 4.24 16.17
N ALA A 38 -9.33 2.93 16.47
CA ALA A 38 -9.63 1.92 15.46
C ALA A 38 -10.94 2.22 14.73
N THR A 39 -11.92 2.81 15.44
CA THR A 39 -13.19 3.27 14.87
C THR A 39 -12.99 4.39 13.86
N ASP A 40 -12.12 5.36 14.15
CA ASP A 40 -11.84 6.47 13.24
C ASP A 40 -11.11 5.99 11.98
N VAL A 41 -10.17 5.05 12.14
CA VAL A 41 -9.50 4.39 11.01
C VAL A 41 -10.52 3.67 10.14
N LEU A 42 -11.42 2.90 10.73
CA LEU A 42 -12.48 2.18 10.00
C LEU A 42 -13.39 3.14 9.25
N LYS A 43 -13.88 4.18 9.90
CA LYS A 43 -14.76 5.19 9.27
C LYS A 43 -14.08 5.90 8.10
N ALA A 44 -12.85 6.36 8.29
CA ALA A 44 -12.06 6.99 7.23
C ALA A 44 -11.81 6.03 6.07
N TYR A 45 -11.49 4.76 6.35
CA TYR A 45 -11.28 3.74 5.34
C TYR A 45 -12.56 3.42 4.56
N HIS A 46 -13.71 3.28 5.24
CA HIS A 46 -15.00 3.07 4.60
C HIS A 46 -15.37 4.22 3.65
N LEU A 47 -15.19 5.47 4.11
CA LEU A 47 -15.40 6.63 3.26
C LEU A 47 -14.46 6.61 2.04
N LEU A 48 -13.18 6.29 2.22
CA LEU A 48 -12.21 6.24 1.14
C LEU A 48 -12.58 5.20 0.07
N LEU A 49 -13.04 4.01 0.48
CA LEU A 49 -13.49 2.96 -0.45
C LEU A 49 -14.76 3.34 -1.22
N ALA A 50 -15.65 4.10 -0.59
CA ALA A 50 -16.86 4.60 -1.22
C ALA A 50 -16.57 5.75 -2.19
N ALA A 51 -15.66 6.65 -1.82
CA ALA A 51 -15.36 7.86 -2.58
C ALA A 51 -14.37 7.62 -3.74
N CYS A 52 -13.36 6.76 -3.57
CA CYS A 52 -12.34 6.55 -4.62
C CYS A 52 -12.16 5.05 -4.96
N PRO A 53 -11.94 4.73 -6.25
CA PRO A 53 -11.76 3.34 -6.68
C PRO A 53 -10.39 2.79 -6.28
N PHE A 54 -9.40 3.63 -5.97
CA PHE A 54 -7.99 3.25 -5.93
C PHE A 54 -7.69 2.02 -5.07
N ARG A 55 -8.18 1.99 -3.83
CA ARG A 55 -7.95 0.87 -2.91
C ARG A 55 -8.82 -0.35 -3.24
N THR A 56 -10.07 -0.13 -3.63
CA THR A 56 -11.01 -1.18 -4.03
C THR A 56 -10.49 -1.96 -5.23
N ILE A 57 -9.98 -1.25 -6.24
CA ILE A 57 -9.46 -1.83 -7.47
C ILE A 57 -8.15 -2.55 -7.22
N SER A 58 -7.28 -1.99 -6.39
CA SER A 58 -6.01 -2.64 -6.07
C SER A 58 -6.20 -3.93 -5.28
N SER A 59 -7.17 -3.92 -4.36
CA SER A 59 -7.60 -5.13 -3.66
C SER A 59 -8.24 -6.13 -4.63
N PHE A 60 -9.05 -5.67 -5.60
CA PHE A 60 -9.64 -6.54 -6.62
C PHE A 60 -8.58 -7.18 -7.53
N PHE A 61 -7.64 -6.39 -8.04
CA PHE A 61 -6.52 -6.82 -8.87
C PHE A 61 -5.71 -7.92 -8.16
N SER A 62 -5.28 -7.65 -6.92
CA SER A 62 -4.51 -8.61 -6.14
C SER A 62 -5.35 -9.86 -5.81
N ASN A 63 -6.55 -9.69 -5.28
CA ASN A 63 -7.39 -10.82 -4.88
C ASN A 63 -7.80 -11.69 -6.07
N LYS A 64 -8.10 -11.12 -7.24
CA LYS A 64 -8.43 -11.90 -8.45
C LYS A 64 -7.21 -12.64 -8.99
N THR A 65 -6.03 -12.02 -8.97
CA THR A 65 -4.76 -12.71 -9.29
C THR A 65 -4.55 -13.91 -8.38
N ILE A 66 -4.76 -13.75 -7.07
CA ILE A 66 -4.64 -14.84 -6.08
C ILE A 66 -5.70 -15.92 -6.31
N MET A 67 -6.95 -15.54 -6.60
CA MET A 67 -8.03 -16.49 -6.88
C MET A 67 -7.73 -17.35 -8.12
N ASN A 68 -7.14 -16.76 -9.17
CA ASN A 68 -6.75 -17.50 -10.36
C ASN A 68 -5.68 -18.56 -10.03
N LEU A 69 -4.69 -18.24 -9.19
CA LEU A 69 -3.68 -19.19 -8.72
C LEU A 69 -4.25 -20.23 -7.72
N ALA A 70 -5.26 -19.83 -6.96
CA ALA A 70 -5.89 -20.66 -5.95
C ALA A 70 -6.87 -21.69 -6.53
N GLU A 71 -7.16 -21.70 -7.84
CA GLU A 71 -8.23 -22.52 -8.43
C GLU A 71 -8.15 -24.01 -7.99
N LYS A 72 -6.94 -24.59 -8.02
CA LYS A 72 -6.69 -26.01 -7.68
C LYS A 72 -5.75 -26.19 -6.49
N ALA A 73 -5.41 -25.11 -5.79
CA ALA A 73 -4.48 -25.15 -4.68
C ALA A 73 -5.12 -25.82 -3.45
N SER A 74 -4.36 -26.64 -2.72
CA SER A 74 -4.75 -27.13 -1.40
C SER A 74 -4.41 -26.11 -0.30
N THR A 75 -3.31 -25.39 -0.46
CA THR A 75 -2.85 -24.34 0.45
C THR A 75 -2.39 -23.12 -0.35
N VAL A 76 -2.83 -21.94 0.08
CA VAL A 76 -2.37 -20.64 -0.43
C VAL A 76 -1.69 -19.91 0.71
N HIS A 77 -0.44 -19.51 0.52
CA HIS A 77 0.32 -18.72 1.47
C HIS A 77 0.60 -17.33 0.90
N ILE A 78 0.09 -16.31 1.57
CA ILE A 78 0.27 -14.91 1.21
C ILE A 78 1.25 -14.28 2.20
N ILE A 79 2.34 -13.74 1.69
CA ILE A 79 3.20 -12.82 2.44
C ILE A 79 2.76 -11.41 2.10
N ASP A 80 2.14 -10.71 3.05
CA ASP A 80 1.64 -9.35 2.89
C ASP A 80 2.56 -8.32 3.55
N ILE A 81 3.16 -7.48 2.71
CA ILE A 81 4.17 -6.49 3.11
C ILE A 81 3.50 -5.16 3.40
N GLY A 82 3.56 -4.76 4.67
CA GLY A 82 2.83 -3.62 5.22
C GLY A 82 1.33 -3.90 5.33
N ILE A 83 0.98 -5.04 5.93
CA ILE A 83 -0.40 -5.52 6.11
C ILE A 83 -1.31 -4.53 6.87
N MET A 84 -0.73 -3.69 7.74
CA MET A 84 -1.43 -2.72 8.57
C MET A 84 -2.65 -3.36 9.29
N TRP A 85 -3.87 -2.94 8.96
CA TRP A 85 -5.12 -3.41 9.55
C TRP A 85 -5.72 -4.64 8.87
N GLY A 86 -5.13 -5.12 7.76
CA GLY A 86 -5.55 -6.32 7.04
C GLY A 86 -6.85 -6.17 6.24
N PHE A 87 -7.32 -4.95 5.99
CA PHE A 87 -8.63 -4.69 5.35
C PHE A 87 -8.79 -5.23 3.92
N GLN A 88 -7.70 -5.59 3.23
CA GLN A 88 -7.77 -6.25 1.92
C GLN A 88 -8.33 -7.68 2.00
N TRP A 89 -7.96 -8.41 3.05
CA TRP A 89 -8.09 -9.87 3.12
C TRP A 89 -9.50 -10.41 3.39
N PRO A 90 -10.41 -9.71 4.11
CA PRO A 90 -11.80 -10.15 4.26
C PRO A 90 -12.47 -10.46 2.91
N GLY A 91 -12.24 -9.63 1.89
CA GLY A 91 -12.80 -9.86 0.56
C GLY A 91 -12.22 -11.08 -0.16
N LEU A 92 -10.97 -11.46 0.13
CA LEU A 92 -10.39 -12.70 -0.41
C LEU A 92 -10.93 -13.92 0.32
N ILE A 93 -11.00 -13.86 1.66
CA ILE A 93 -11.53 -14.95 2.51
C ILE A 93 -12.93 -15.35 2.06
N GLN A 94 -13.83 -14.39 1.83
CA GLN A 94 -15.17 -14.66 1.32
C GLN A 94 -15.15 -15.39 -0.03
N ARG A 95 -14.30 -14.96 -0.96
CA ARG A 95 -14.20 -15.57 -2.30
C ARG A 95 -13.64 -16.98 -2.25
N LEU A 96 -12.66 -17.23 -1.40
CA LEU A 96 -12.10 -18.57 -1.17
C LEU A 96 -13.15 -19.49 -0.55
N ALA A 97 -13.96 -19.00 0.39
CA ALA A 97 -15.05 -19.78 0.99
C ALA A 97 -16.09 -20.22 -0.05
N SER A 98 -16.35 -19.41 -1.07
CA SER A 98 -17.25 -19.73 -2.18
C SER A 98 -16.58 -20.45 -3.35
N ARG A 99 -15.30 -20.85 -3.24
CA ARG A 99 -14.59 -21.57 -4.31
C ARG A 99 -15.24 -22.95 -4.55
N PRO A 100 -15.48 -23.35 -5.81
CA PRO A 100 -15.87 -24.73 -6.12
C PRO A 100 -14.88 -25.74 -5.52
N GLY A 101 -15.39 -26.78 -4.86
CA GLY A 101 -14.55 -27.75 -4.12
C GLY A 101 -14.14 -27.30 -2.70
N GLY A 102 -14.62 -26.15 -2.23
CA GLY A 102 -14.36 -25.63 -0.89
C GLY A 102 -13.08 -24.79 -0.79
N PRO A 103 -12.89 -24.04 0.32
CA PRO A 103 -11.72 -23.19 0.49
C PRO A 103 -10.42 -24.00 0.66
N PRO A 104 -9.27 -23.49 0.15
CA PRO A 104 -7.96 -24.02 0.52
C PRO A 104 -7.63 -23.64 1.96
N LYS A 105 -6.59 -24.24 2.53
CA LYS A 105 -5.95 -23.65 3.71
C LYS A 105 -5.33 -22.31 3.31
N LEU A 106 -5.74 -21.23 3.98
CA LEU A 106 -5.19 -19.90 3.80
C LEU A 106 -4.17 -19.61 4.90
N ARG A 107 -2.91 -19.40 4.51
CA ARG A 107 -1.84 -18.91 5.38
C ARG A 107 -1.56 -17.47 5.04
N ILE A 108 -1.50 -16.58 6.03
CA ILE A 108 -1.05 -15.20 5.83
C ILE A 108 0.14 -14.92 6.75
N THR A 109 1.28 -14.57 6.17
CA THR A 109 2.39 -13.93 6.87
C THR A 109 2.23 -12.42 6.73
N GLY A 110 1.79 -11.75 7.79
CA GLY A 110 1.66 -10.31 7.82
C GLY A 110 2.94 -9.65 8.32
N ILE A 111 3.55 -8.79 7.51
CA ILE A 111 4.76 -8.05 7.87
C ILE A 111 4.42 -6.57 8.00
N ASP A 112 4.85 -5.93 9.08
CA ASP A 112 4.74 -4.49 9.23
C ASP A 112 5.89 -3.92 10.07
N PHE A 113 6.08 -2.60 10.04
CA PHE A 113 7.06 -1.95 10.90
C PHE A 113 6.65 -2.08 12.37
N PRO A 114 7.63 -2.27 13.29
CA PRO A 114 7.33 -2.38 14.70
C PRO A 114 6.69 -1.10 15.25
N ASN A 115 5.70 -1.27 16.13
CA ASN A 115 5.17 -0.18 16.91
C ASN A 115 6.23 0.40 17.86
N PRO A 116 6.17 1.70 18.16
CA PRO A 116 6.95 2.27 19.24
C PRO A 116 6.47 1.71 20.59
N GLY A 117 7.36 1.68 21.59
CA GLY A 117 7.05 1.24 22.95
C GLY A 117 7.27 -0.25 23.20
N PHE A 118 6.62 -0.78 24.24
CA PHE A 118 6.89 -2.13 24.78
C PHE A 118 6.25 -3.28 24.01
N ARG A 119 5.33 -2.99 23.08
CA ARG A 119 4.61 -4.01 22.30
C ARG A 119 4.77 -3.79 20.79
N PRO A 120 5.98 -4.00 20.24
CA PRO A 120 6.26 -3.71 18.83
C PRO A 120 5.39 -4.51 17.85
N ALA A 121 4.93 -5.70 18.23
CA ALA A 121 4.12 -6.58 17.39
C ALA A 121 2.60 -6.43 17.53
N GLU A 122 2.11 -5.62 18.48
CA GLU A 122 0.68 -5.58 18.87
C GLU A 122 -0.25 -5.33 17.68
N ARG A 123 0.06 -4.36 16.81
CA ARG A 123 -0.78 -4.04 15.65
C ARG A 123 -0.94 -5.24 14.70
N VAL A 124 0.17 -5.91 14.37
CA VAL A 124 0.17 -7.00 13.39
C VAL A 124 -0.43 -8.27 14.00
N GLU A 125 -0.19 -8.53 15.28
CA GLU A 125 -0.84 -9.63 16.01
C GLU A 125 -2.36 -9.44 16.09
N ASP A 126 -2.82 -8.22 16.40
CA ASP A 126 -4.25 -7.93 16.45
C ASP A 126 -4.91 -8.01 15.07
N THR A 127 -4.19 -7.66 14.00
CA THR A 127 -4.65 -7.91 12.63
C THR A 127 -4.80 -9.41 12.37
N GLY A 128 -3.83 -10.21 12.79
CA GLY A 128 -3.91 -11.67 12.71
C GLY A 128 -5.14 -12.25 13.42
N LYS A 129 -5.40 -11.81 14.66
CA LYS A 129 -6.59 -12.22 15.43
C LYS A 129 -7.89 -11.85 14.71
N ARG A 130 -8.01 -10.62 14.20
CA ARG A 130 -9.19 -10.17 13.44
C ARG A 130 -9.43 -11.03 12.20
N LEU A 131 -8.37 -11.32 11.43
CA LEU A 131 -8.47 -12.14 10.23
C LEU A 131 -8.79 -13.60 10.53
N ALA A 132 -8.24 -14.16 11.61
CA ALA A 132 -8.55 -15.52 12.05
C ALA A 132 -10.03 -15.67 12.43
N ASN A 133 -10.55 -14.77 13.26
CA ASN A 133 -11.96 -14.76 13.65
C ASN A 133 -12.88 -14.60 12.41
N TYR A 134 -12.46 -13.77 11.46
CA TYR A 134 -13.21 -13.59 10.22
C TYR A 134 -13.20 -14.86 9.35
N ALA A 135 -12.04 -15.49 9.17
CA ALA A 135 -11.90 -16.72 8.41
C ALA A 135 -12.70 -17.89 9.02
N GLU A 136 -12.73 -17.99 10.34
CA GLU A 136 -13.56 -18.95 11.07
C GLU A 136 -15.05 -18.79 10.75
N SER A 137 -15.55 -17.54 10.70
CA SER A 137 -16.96 -17.28 10.35
C SER A 137 -17.35 -17.76 8.94
N PHE A 138 -16.37 -17.88 8.03
CA PHE A 138 -16.53 -18.39 6.67
C PHE A 138 -16.05 -19.85 6.50
N LYS A 139 -15.67 -20.52 7.59
CA LYS A 139 -15.15 -21.90 7.60
C LYS A 139 -13.93 -22.10 6.68
N VAL A 140 -13.09 -21.07 6.56
CA VAL A 140 -11.83 -21.13 5.81
C VAL A 140 -10.73 -21.59 6.78
N PRO A 141 -10.04 -22.72 6.53
CA PRO A 141 -8.91 -23.14 7.37
C PRO A 141 -7.82 -22.08 7.30
N PHE A 142 -7.46 -21.48 8.44
CA PHE A 142 -6.65 -20.27 8.47
C PHE A 142 -5.46 -20.39 9.41
N GLU A 143 -4.35 -19.78 9.03
CA GLU A 143 -3.16 -19.63 9.86
C GLU A 143 -2.52 -18.26 9.62
N PHE A 144 -2.07 -17.61 10.69
CA PHE A 144 -1.42 -16.30 10.62
C PHE A 144 -0.04 -16.32 11.26
N ASN A 145 0.94 -15.73 10.58
CA ASN A 145 2.29 -15.52 11.08
C ASN A 145 2.57 -14.01 11.14
N ALA A 146 2.72 -13.46 12.34
CA ALA A 146 2.93 -12.03 12.56
C ALA A 146 4.43 -11.70 12.58
N ILE A 147 4.86 -10.72 11.78
CA ILE A 147 6.24 -10.22 11.76
C ILE A 147 6.23 -8.70 11.94
N ALA A 148 6.80 -8.24 13.05
CA ALA A 148 7.02 -6.82 13.33
C ALA A 148 8.52 -6.50 13.31
N GLN A 149 9.05 -6.22 12.12
CA GLN A 149 10.47 -6.00 11.87
C GLN A 149 10.67 -4.92 10.81
N LYS A 150 11.88 -4.38 10.72
CA LYS A 150 12.29 -3.64 9.52
C LYS A 150 12.33 -4.63 8.36
N TRP A 151 11.77 -4.30 7.21
CA TRP A 151 11.56 -5.31 6.17
C TRP A 151 12.86 -5.83 5.58
N GLU A 152 13.89 -4.98 5.51
CA GLU A 152 15.23 -5.35 5.09
C GLU A 152 15.97 -6.28 6.08
N THR A 153 15.45 -6.47 7.30
CA THR A 153 16.00 -7.40 8.29
C THR A 153 15.28 -8.74 8.35
N VAL A 154 14.15 -8.88 7.64
CA VAL A 154 13.38 -10.13 7.58
C VAL A 154 14.19 -11.21 6.87
N LYS A 155 14.22 -12.41 7.46
CA LYS A 155 14.93 -13.55 6.90
C LYS A 155 13.99 -14.60 6.32
N LEU A 156 14.53 -15.52 5.54
CA LEU A 156 13.77 -16.57 4.84
C LEU A 156 13.07 -17.50 5.84
N GLU A 157 13.76 -17.85 6.92
CA GLU A 157 13.29 -18.68 8.02
C GLU A 157 12.10 -18.06 8.78
N ASP A 158 12.04 -16.73 8.88
CA ASP A 158 10.95 -16.02 9.57
C ASP A 158 9.60 -16.23 8.87
N LEU A 159 9.64 -16.46 7.56
CA LEU A 159 8.47 -16.54 6.69
C LEU A 159 7.78 -17.91 6.73
N LYS A 160 8.41 -18.94 7.31
CA LYS A 160 7.81 -20.27 7.52
C LYS A 160 7.17 -20.85 6.24
N ILE A 161 7.93 -20.84 5.14
CA ILE A 161 7.46 -21.39 3.86
C ILE A 161 7.38 -22.91 3.92
N ASN A 162 6.27 -23.47 3.45
CA ASN A 162 6.09 -24.91 3.32
C ASN A 162 6.25 -25.38 1.87
N LYS A 163 6.70 -26.62 1.66
CA LYS A 163 6.74 -27.20 0.33
C LYS A 163 5.33 -27.48 -0.19
N GLY A 164 5.08 -27.14 -1.46
CA GLY A 164 3.83 -27.47 -2.16
C GLY A 164 2.67 -26.52 -1.92
N GLU A 165 2.87 -25.40 -1.20
CA GLU A 165 1.88 -24.32 -1.12
C GLU A 165 2.03 -23.36 -2.30
N VAL A 166 0.92 -22.77 -2.76
CA VAL A 166 0.97 -21.63 -3.67
C VAL A 166 1.45 -20.42 -2.89
N LEU A 167 2.58 -19.84 -3.28
CA LEU A 167 3.21 -18.73 -2.58
C LEU A 167 2.99 -17.41 -3.30
N VAL A 168 2.36 -16.45 -2.64
CA VAL A 168 2.10 -15.10 -3.14
C VAL A 168 2.84 -14.11 -2.28
N VAL A 169 3.59 -13.19 -2.89
CA VAL A 169 4.07 -11.99 -2.19
C VAL A 169 3.22 -10.81 -2.65
N ASN A 170 2.59 -10.10 -1.71
CA ASN A 170 1.77 -8.92 -1.96
C ASN A 170 2.41 -7.70 -1.30
N CYS A 171 2.69 -6.65 -2.07
CA CYS A 171 3.20 -5.39 -1.53
C CYS A 171 2.52 -4.22 -2.23
N LEU A 172 1.44 -3.72 -1.64
CA LEU A 172 0.67 -2.61 -2.20
C LEU A 172 1.06 -1.28 -1.55
N TYR A 173 1.81 -0.47 -2.30
CA TYR A 173 2.17 0.92 -1.99
C TYR A 173 3.21 1.10 -0.89
N ARG A 174 3.80 0.03 -0.40
CA ARG A 174 4.62 0.05 0.83
C ARG A 174 6.11 0.23 0.58
N PHE A 175 6.63 -0.16 -0.59
CA PHE A 175 8.04 0.04 -0.95
C PHE A 175 8.55 1.48 -0.83
N ARG A 176 7.67 2.47 -0.98
CA ARG A 176 8.03 3.89 -0.79
C ARG A 176 8.60 4.18 0.60
N ASN A 177 8.30 3.35 1.59
CA ASN A 177 8.77 3.49 2.97
C ASN A 177 10.17 2.90 3.22
N LEU A 178 10.75 2.19 2.24
CA LEU A 178 12.13 1.73 2.30
C LEU A 178 13.07 2.82 1.79
N LEU A 179 14.22 2.95 2.47
CA LEU A 179 15.33 3.76 1.99
C LEU A 179 15.86 3.20 0.66
N ASP A 180 16.60 4.03 -0.04
CA ASP A 180 17.22 3.73 -1.33
C ASP A 180 18.69 4.17 -1.33
N GLU A 181 19.35 3.92 -2.46
CA GLU A 181 20.75 4.26 -2.72
C GLU A 181 21.09 5.75 -2.57
N THR A 182 20.10 6.64 -2.52
CA THR A 182 20.33 8.08 -2.24
C THR A 182 20.62 8.35 -0.76
N VAL A 183 20.39 7.38 0.13
CA VAL A 183 20.58 7.51 1.58
C VAL A 183 21.61 6.53 2.11
N VAL A 184 21.60 5.28 1.62
CA VAL A 184 22.47 4.20 2.11
C VAL A 184 23.05 3.41 0.94
N ILE A 185 24.32 3.01 1.03
CA ILE A 185 25.03 2.31 -0.06
C ILE A 185 24.30 1.02 -0.47
N ASN A 186 23.89 0.21 0.52
CA ASN A 186 23.13 -1.01 0.30
C ASN A 186 21.64 -0.70 0.40
N SER A 187 20.99 -0.45 -0.73
CA SER A 187 19.58 -0.09 -0.83
C SER A 187 18.66 -1.15 -0.18
N PRO A 188 17.90 -0.82 0.89
CA PRO A 188 16.91 -1.71 1.48
C PRO A 188 15.86 -2.23 0.49
N ARG A 189 15.53 -1.45 -0.54
CA ARG A 189 14.66 -1.89 -1.65
C ARG A 189 15.26 -3.10 -2.37
N ASP A 190 16.55 -3.04 -2.68
CA ASP A 190 17.23 -4.10 -3.42
C ASP A 190 17.45 -5.33 -2.53
N VAL A 191 17.81 -5.13 -1.25
CA VAL A 191 17.89 -6.22 -0.26
C VAL A 191 16.56 -6.97 -0.17
N PHE A 192 15.45 -6.24 -0.11
CA PHE A 192 14.13 -6.82 0.00
C PHE A 192 13.66 -7.48 -1.29
N LEU A 193 13.90 -6.88 -2.46
CA LEU A 193 13.64 -7.53 -3.76
C LEU A 193 14.44 -8.83 -3.92
N ASN A 194 15.69 -8.85 -3.46
CA ASN A 194 16.51 -10.06 -3.45
C ASN A 194 15.97 -11.13 -2.49
N LEU A 195 15.36 -10.76 -1.36
CA LEU A 195 14.63 -11.71 -0.52
C LEU A 195 13.42 -12.29 -1.26
N ILE A 196 12.59 -11.44 -1.87
CA ILE A 196 11.42 -11.88 -2.66
C ILE A 196 11.85 -12.81 -3.79
N ARG A 197 12.94 -12.50 -4.49
CA ARG A 197 13.47 -13.35 -5.54
C ARG A 197 13.90 -14.72 -5.02
N ARG A 198 14.61 -14.76 -3.89
CA ARG A 198 15.03 -16.02 -3.25
C ARG A 198 13.85 -16.88 -2.77
N LEU A 199 12.74 -16.25 -2.39
CA LEU A 199 11.50 -16.96 -2.08
C LEU A 199 10.90 -17.68 -3.29
N ASN A 200 11.19 -17.21 -4.51
CA ASN A 200 10.65 -17.72 -5.76
C ASN A 200 9.12 -17.91 -5.72
N PRO A 201 8.33 -16.85 -5.42
CA PRO A 201 6.88 -16.97 -5.29
C PRO A 201 6.23 -17.34 -6.63
N ASP A 202 5.02 -17.91 -6.56
CA ASP A 202 4.15 -18.12 -7.73
C ASP A 202 3.81 -16.81 -8.41
N VAL A 203 3.56 -15.76 -7.61
CA VAL A 203 3.45 -14.39 -8.09
C VAL A 203 3.93 -13.41 -7.03
N PHE A 204 4.62 -12.36 -7.48
CA PHE A 204 4.84 -11.15 -6.72
C PHE A 204 3.93 -10.04 -7.27
N ILE A 205 3.00 -9.58 -6.45
CA ILE A 205 2.04 -8.52 -6.75
C ILE A 205 2.57 -7.23 -6.15
N GLN A 206 2.80 -6.23 -6.99
CA GLN A 206 3.29 -4.94 -6.57
C GLN A 206 2.27 -3.84 -6.87
N GLY A 207 2.04 -2.97 -5.89
CA GLY A 207 1.44 -1.67 -6.10
C GLY A 207 2.42 -0.55 -5.73
N THR A 208 2.45 0.53 -6.51
CA THR A 208 3.28 1.70 -6.20
C THR A 208 2.48 2.99 -6.25
N VAL A 209 2.83 3.92 -5.37
CA VAL A 209 2.39 5.32 -5.46
C VAL A 209 3.24 5.95 -6.54
N ASN A 210 2.61 6.39 -7.63
CA ASN A 210 3.31 6.99 -8.75
C ASN A 210 3.65 8.45 -8.42
N GLY A 211 4.79 8.66 -7.76
CA GLY A 211 5.27 9.96 -7.32
C GLY A 211 6.72 10.22 -7.76
N GLY A 212 6.98 11.44 -8.24
CA GLY A 212 8.32 11.90 -8.64
C GLY A 212 9.08 12.68 -7.55
N TYR A 213 8.60 12.66 -6.31
CA TYR A 213 9.15 13.47 -5.21
C TYR A 213 10.14 12.73 -4.32
N ASN A 214 10.79 11.67 -4.83
CA ASN A 214 11.97 11.07 -4.22
C ASN A 214 13.26 11.57 -4.88
N VAL A 215 13.48 12.88 -4.79
CA VAL A 215 14.68 13.55 -5.35
C VAL A 215 15.44 14.30 -4.25
N PRO A 216 16.78 14.43 -4.36
CA PRO A 216 17.60 15.02 -3.30
C PRO A 216 17.30 16.50 -3.09
N PHE A 217 17.01 17.24 -4.16
CA PHE A 217 16.81 18.70 -4.11
C PHE A 217 15.41 19.07 -3.58
N PHE A 218 15.38 19.86 -2.51
CA PHE A 218 14.14 20.25 -1.82
C PHE A 218 13.11 20.93 -2.73
N ILE A 219 13.49 21.94 -3.51
CA ILE A 219 12.54 22.70 -4.34
C ILE A 219 11.86 21.80 -5.38
N SER A 220 12.62 20.92 -6.04
CA SER A 220 12.07 19.97 -7.00
C SER A 220 11.11 19.00 -6.32
N ARG A 221 11.53 18.46 -5.17
CA ARG A 221 10.71 17.57 -4.35
C ARG A 221 9.41 18.24 -3.89
N PHE A 222 9.49 19.47 -3.39
CA PHE A 222 8.34 20.23 -2.91
C PHE A 222 7.32 20.47 -4.02
N ARG A 223 7.78 20.88 -5.21
CA ARG A 223 6.91 21.06 -6.38
C ARG A 223 6.21 19.77 -6.77
N GLU A 224 6.95 18.66 -6.88
CA GLU A 224 6.37 17.37 -7.24
C GLU A 224 5.41 16.81 -6.19
N ALA A 225 5.72 16.99 -4.90
CA ALA A 225 4.82 16.66 -3.81
C ALA A 225 3.55 17.52 -3.88
N LEU A 226 3.67 18.83 -4.12
CA LEU A 226 2.53 19.74 -4.25
C LEU A 226 1.60 19.28 -5.38
N PHE A 227 2.14 18.94 -6.55
CA PHE A 227 1.33 18.43 -7.66
C PHE A 227 0.68 17.08 -7.35
N HIS A 228 1.34 16.20 -6.60
CA HIS A 228 0.76 14.93 -6.19
C HIS A 228 -0.40 15.15 -5.22
N TYR A 229 -0.17 15.84 -4.11
CA TYR A 229 -1.19 16.05 -3.09
C TYR A 229 -2.31 16.98 -3.56
N SER A 230 -2.04 17.98 -4.42
CA SER A 230 -3.11 18.83 -4.98
C SER A 230 -4.12 18.02 -5.78
N SER A 231 -3.67 17.02 -6.55
CA SER A 231 -4.59 16.13 -7.28
C SER A 231 -5.47 15.29 -6.33
N LEU A 232 -4.93 14.85 -5.19
CA LEU A 232 -5.68 14.08 -4.20
C LEU A 232 -6.67 14.97 -3.42
N PHE A 233 -6.28 16.20 -3.06
CA PHE A 233 -7.18 17.15 -2.41
C PHE A 233 -8.30 17.62 -3.35
N ASP A 234 -8.00 17.86 -4.63
CA ASP A 234 -9.00 18.17 -5.66
C ASP A 234 -9.98 17.01 -5.88
N MET A 235 -9.48 15.77 -5.87
CA MET A 235 -10.33 14.56 -5.90
C MET A 235 -11.28 14.51 -4.70
N LEU A 236 -10.76 14.64 -3.48
CA LEU A 236 -11.60 14.63 -2.28
C LEU A 236 -12.60 15.81 -2.28
N GLU A 237 -12.21 16.97 -2.82
CA GLU A 237 -13.08 18.15 -2.95
C GLU A 237 -14.21 17.96 -3.92
N THR A 238 -13.95 17.24 -5.02
CA THR A 238 -14.95 16.97 -6.04
C THR A 238 -15.96 15.92 -5.55
N ILE A 239 -15.52 14.93 -4.78
CA ILE A 239 -16.33 13.73 -4.49
C ILE A 239 -16.99 13.76 -3.12
N ILE A 240 -16.34 14.35 -2.11
CA ILE A 240 -16.77 14.25 -0.72
C ILE A 240 -17.26 15.62 -0.23
N PRO A 241 -18.52 15.75 0.23
CA PRO A 241 -19.02 16.98 0.82
C PRO A 241 -18.13 17.47 1.98
N ARG A 242 -18.03 18.79 2.16
CA ARG A 242 -17.08 19.42 3.10
C ARG A 242 -17.42 19.12 4.56
N GLU A 243 -18.69 18.87 4.84
CA GLU A 243 -19.25 18.67 6.17
C GLU A 243 -18.96 17.27 6.73
N VAL A 244 -18.51 16.34 5.88
CA VAL A 244 -18.21 14.96 6.27
C VAL A 244 -16.95 14.92 7.13
N HIS A 245 -17.11 14.62 8.42
CA HIS A 245 -16.01 14.61 9.38
C HIS A 245 -14.90 13.62 9.00
N GLU A 246 -15.27 12.45 8.48
CA GLU A 246 -14.36 11.40 8.04
C GLU A 246 -13.40 11.86 6.93
N ARG A 247 -13.79 12.87 6.15
CA ARG A 247 -12.91 13.52 5.18
C ARG A 247 -11.70 14.16 5.85
N MET A 248 -11.92 14.86 6.97
CA MET A 248 -10.83 15.48 7.73
C MET A 248 -9.89 14.41 8.30
N LEU A 249 -10.41 13.23 8.66
CA LEU A 249 -9.56 12.11 9.09
C LEU A 249 -8.65 11.63 7.96
N ILE A 250 -9.15 11.54 6.72
CA ILE A 250 -8.35 11.18 5.54
C ILE A 250 -7.31 12.27 5.26
N GLU A 251 -7.73 13.53 5.14
CA GLU A 251 -6.85 14.66 4.82
C GLU A 251 -5.76 14.84 5.88
N LYS A 252 -6.10 14.73 7.18
CA LYS A 252 -5.16 14.92 8.28
C LYS A 252 -4.28 13.71 8.55
N ASN A 253 -4.88 12.54 8.74
CA ASN A 253 -4.17 11.36 9.27
C ASN A 253 -3.54 10.50 8.17
N ILE A 254 -3.84 10.77 6.90
CA ILE A 254 -3.20 10.09 5.77
C ILE A 254 -2.40 11.12 4.97
N LEU A 255 -3.08 12.00 4.24
CA LEU A 255 -2.40 12.89 3.28
C LEU A 255 -1.47 13.90 3.96
N GLY A 256 -1.93 14.55 5.03
CA GLY A 256 -1.18 15.56 5.78
C GLY A 256 0.05 14.97 6.48
N GLN A 257 -0.07 13.77 7.06
CA GLN A 257 1.09 13.09 7.68
C GLN A 257 2.14 12.69 6.64
N GLU A 258 1.71 12.16 5.49
CA GLU A 258 2.64 11.79 4.41
C GLU A 258 3.32 13.04 3.82
N ALA A 259 2.56 14.13 3.60
CA ALA A 259 3.09 15.41 3.15
C ALA A 259 4.08 16.03 4.15
N MET A 260 3.76 16.02 5.45
CA MET A 260 4.65 16.46 6.53
C MET A 260 6.00 15.73 6.47
N ASN A 261 5.99 14.41 6.31
CA ASN A 261 7.24 13.66 6.17
C ASN A 261 8.03 14.05 4.91
N ALA A 262 7.35 14.13 3.76
CA ALA A 262 7.99 14.44 2.48
C ALA A 262 8.63 15.85 2.45
N ILE A 263 8.04 16.82 3.14
CA ILE A 263 8.47 18.22 3.18
C ILE A 263 9.50 18.46 4.30
N ALA A 264 9.19 18.01 5.53
CA ALA A 264 9.90 18.42 6.73
C ALA A 264 11.05 17.50 7.14
N CYS A 265 11.02 16.22 6.76
CA CYS A 265 12.06 15.26 7.12
C CYS A 265 13.16 15.17 6.05
N GLU A 266 14.34 14.71 6.44
CA GLU A 266 15.49 14.50 5.55
C GLU A 266 16.23 13.18 5.87
N GLY A 267 17.14 12.78 4.98
CA GLY A 267 18.00 11.61 5.18
C GLY A 267 17.18 10.34 5.48
N ALA A 268 17.61 9.56 6.46
CA ALA A 268 16.94 8.32 6.87
C ALA A 268 15.57 8.55 7.55
N GLU A 269 15.31 9.75 8.07
CA GLU A 269 14.05 10.07 8.76
C GLU A 269 12.92 10.43 7.77
N ARG A 270 13.27 10.77 6.51
CA ARG A 270 12.30 10.91 5.42
C ARG A 270 11.96 9.54 4.86
N ILE A 271 10.78 9.04 5.18
CA ILE A 271 10.29 7.72 4.76
C ILE A 271 9.30 7.79 3.59
N GLU A 272 8.69 8.94 3.29
CA GLU A 272 7.80 9.07 2.13
C GLU A 272 8.63 9.33 0.86
N ARG A 273 9.03 8.23 0.22
CA ARG A 273 9.96 8.19 -0.93
C ARG A 273 9.38 7.43 -2.13
N PRO A 274 8.25 7.85 -2.72
CA PRO A 274 7.72 7.14 -3.87
C PRO A 274 8.65 7.26 -5.08
N GLU A 275 8.65 6.21 -5.88
CA GLU A 275 9.24 6.17 -7.20
C GLU A 275 8.11 5.95 -8.21
N THR A 276 8.27 6.49 -9.41
CA THR A 276 7.35 6.23 -10.52
C THR A 276 7.32 4.75 -10.88
N TYR A 277 6.23 4.27 -11.48
CA TYR A 277 6.15 2.87 -11.91
C TYR A 277 7.24 2.51 -12.93
N LYS A 278 7.69 3.47 -13.75
CA LYS A 278 8.83 3.28 -14.68
C LYS A 278 10.16 3.08 -13.96
N GLN A 279 10.39 3.77 -12.84
CA GLN A 279 11.57 3.52 -12.01
C GLN A 279 11.50 2.12 -11.37
N TRP A 280 10.32 1.74 -10.86
CA TRP A 280 10.08 0.39 -10.34
C TRP A 280 10.26 -0.70 -11.38
N GLN A 281 9.78 -0.49 -12.61
CA GLN A 281 9.99 -1.37 -13.75
C GLN A 281 11.47 -1.71 -13.91
N VAL A 282 12.33 -0.68 -13.98
CA VAL A 282 13.77 -0.85 -14.14
C VAL A 282 14.38 -1.57 -12.94
N ARG A 283 14.00 -1.19 -11.71
CA ARG A 283 14.54 -1.81 -10.49
C ARG A 283 14.19 -3.29 -10.39
N ILE A 284 12.96 -3.67 -10.70
CA ILE A 284 12.48 -5.05 -10.57
C ILE A 284 13.05 -5.95 -11.67
N LEU A 285 13.15 -5.46 -12.90
CA LEU A 285 13.85 -6.16 -13.97
C LEU A 285 15.32 -6.38 -13.62
N LYS A 286 16.02 -5.37 -13.09
CA LYS A 286 17.41 -5.50 -12.62
C LYS A 286 17.57 -6.49 -11.48
N ALA A 287 16.56 -6.60 -10.61
CA ALA A 287 16.52 -7.60 -9.56
C ALA A 287 16.27 -9.03 -10.10
N GLY A 288 16.08 -9.21 -11.42
CA GLY A 288 15.97 -10.51 -12.07
C GLY A 288 14.54 -11.03 -12.21
N PHE A 289 13.53 -10.23 -11.93
CA PHE A 289 12.14 -10.64 -12.13
C PHE A 289 11.72 -10.47 -13.58
N ARG A 290 10.77 -11.30 -14.02
CA ARG A 290 10.04 -11.17 -15.27
C ARG A 290 8.63 -10.66 -15.00
N GLN A 291 8.22 -9.61 -15.69
CA GLN A 291 6.84 -9.12 -15.61
C GLN A 291 5.90 -10.16 -16.22
N LEU A 292 4.75 -10.34 -15.57
CA LEU A 292 3.67 -11.16 -16.10
C LEU A 292 2.73 -10.27 -16.93
N PRO A 293 2.12 -10.80 -18.00
CA PRO A 293 1.11 -10.08 -18.76
C PRO A 293 -0.06 -9.65 -17.86
N LEU A 294 -0.60 -8.48 -18.13
CA LEU A 294 -1.76 -7.94 -17.46
C LEU A 294 -3.00 -8.73 -17.90
N ASP A 295 -3.65 -9.38 -16.95
CA ASP A 295 -4.80 -10.25 -17.19
C ASP A 295 -5.97 -9.45 -17.80
N GLU A 296 -6.42 -9.86 -18.99
CA GLU A 296 -7.48 -9.19 -19.74
C GLU A 296 -8.83 -9.21 -19.01
N GLU A 297 -9.13 -10.27 -18.26
CA GLU A 297 -10.35 -10.36 -17.47
C GLU A 297 -10.30 -9.36 -16.31
N ILE A 298 -9.15 -9.27 -15.62
CA ILE A 298 -8.92 -8.28 -14.58
C ILE A 298 -9.08 -6.87 -15.15
N MET A 299 -8.48 -6.56 -16.29
CA MET A 299 -8.61 -5.23 -16.92
C MET A 299 -10.04 -4.90 -17.31
N ARG A 300 -10.73 -5.83 -17.96
CA ARG A 300 -12.13 -5.65 -18.35
C ARG A 300 -13.02 -5.41 -17.13
N MET A 301 -12.94 -6.28 -16.12
CA MET A 301 -13.75 -6.16 -14.90
C MET A 301 -13.43 -4.89 -14.11
N THR A 302 -12.16 -4.49 -14.08
CA THR A 302 -11.75 -3.26 -13.41
C THR A 302 -12.31 -2.04 -14.15
N THR A 303 -12.22 -2.02 -15.48
CA THR A 303 -12.79 -0.95 -16.32
C THR A 303 -14.30 -0.81 -16.10
N GLU A 304 -15.03 -1.93 -16.04
CA GLU A 304 -16.46 -1.91 -15.70
C GLU A 304 -16.73 -1.35 -14.30
N ARG A 305 -15.92 -1.73 -13.31
CA ARG A 305 -16.04 -1.18 -11.94
C ARG A 305 -15.74 0.31 -11.87
N PHE A 306 -14.90 0.87 -12.75
CA PHE A 306 -14.63 2.31 -12.77
C PHE A 306 -15.84 3.14 -13.22
N LYS A 307 -16.74 2.58 -14.02
CA LYS A 307 -17.89 3.31 -14.60
C LYS A 307 -18.88 3.86 -13.56
N VAL A 308 -18.89 3.31 -12.34
CA VAL A 308 -19.76 3.80 -11.25
C VAL A 308 -19.16 4.97 -10.48
N TYR A 309 -17.88 5.28 -10.69
CA TYR A 309 -17.18 6.38 -10.05
C TYR A 309 -17.20 7.63 -10.92
N ASP A 310 -16.76 8.76 -10.36
CA ASP A 310 -16.66 10.02 -11.09
C ASP A 310 -15.82 9.88 -12.38
N LYS A 311 -16.29 10.50 -13.47
CA LYS A 311 -15.68 10.41 -14.80
C LYS A 311 -14.23 10.93 -14.88
N ASN A 312 -13.77 11.69 -13.89
CA ASN A 312 -12.41 12.20 -13.83
C ASN A 312 -11.41 11.15 -13.32
N PHE A 313 -11.88 10.01 -12.79
CA PHE A 313 -11.00 8.87 -12.53
C PHE A 313 -10.52 8.26 -13.84
N ILE A 314 -9.26 7.84 -13.83
CA ILE A 314 -8.60 7.22 -14.98
C ILE A 314 -8.19 5.81 -14.59
N ILE A 315 -8.44 4.88 -15.49
CA ILE A 315 -7.81 3.57 -15.54
C ILE A 315 -7.16 3.41 -16.91
N ASP A 316 -5.93 2.93 -16.93
CA ASP A 316 -5.18 2.75 -18.17
C ASP A 316 -4.21 1.56 -18.06
N ASN A 317 -3.63 1.15 -19.19
CA ASN A 317 -2.55 0.19 -19.28
C ASN A 317 -1.31 0.84 -19.90
N ASP A 318 -0.17 0.75 -19.22
CA ASP A 318 1.14 1.03 -19.83
C ASP A 318 2.13 -0.08 -19.49
N SER A 319 2.65 -0.75 -20.51
CA SER A 319 3.71 -1.75 -20.35
C SER A 319 3.37 -2.82 -19.30
N GLU A 320 2.16 -3.39 -19.40
CA GLU A 320 1.61 -4.39 -18.46
C GLU A 320 1.41 -3.89 -17.02
N TRP A 321 1.39 -2.56 -16.81
CA TRP A 321 0.94 -1.95 -15.56
C TRP A 321 -0.50 -1.49 -15.68
N LEU A 322 -1.32 -1.86 -14.68
CA LEU A 322 -2.62 -1.24 -14.48
C LEU A 322 -2.42 0.10 -13.76
N LEU A 323 -2.71 1.19 -14.47
CA LEU A 323 -2.57 2.56 -13.98
C LEU A 323 -3.92 3.07 -13.45
N GLN A 324 -3.86 3.84 -12.37
CA GLN A 324 -5.02 4.50 -11.77
C GLN A 324 -4.70 5.98 -11.53
N GLY A 325 -5.59 6.87 -11.93
CA GLY A 325 -5.35 8.31 -11.89
C GLY A 325 -6.59 9.18 -11.68
N TRP A 326 -6.36 10.48 -11.62
CA TRP A 326 -7.37 11.53 -11.46
C TRP A 326 -7.00 12.73 -12.34
N LYS A 327 -7.94 13.21 -13.18
CA LYS A 327 -7.78 14.39 -14.08
C LYS A 327 -6.43 14.43 -14.82
N GLY A 328 -6.06 13.31 -15.44
CA GLY A 328 -4.84 13.16 -16.25
C GLY A 328 -3.58 12.82 -15.45
N ARG A 329 -3.62 12.81 -14.11
CA ARG A 329 -2.47 12.45 -13.27
C ARG A 329 -2.59 11.01 -12.77
N ILE A 330 -1.62 10.17 -13.13
CA ILE A 330 -1.52 8.80 -12.60
C ILE A 330 -1.02 8.85 -11.16
N ALA A 331 -1.83 8.33 -10.23
CA ALA A 331 -1.54 8.33 -8.80
C ALA A 331 -1.00 6.98 -8.32
N PHE A 332 -1.46 5.87 -8.93
CA PHE A 332 -1.12 4.52 -8.51
C PHE A 332 -0.90 3.62 -9.73
N ALA A 333 -0.03 2.63 -9.58
CA ALA A 333 0.19 1.62 -10.60
C ALA A 333 0.31 0.23 -9.95
N LEU A 334 -0.19 -0.81 -10.63
CA LEU A 334 -0.16 -2.20 -10.18
C LEU A 334 0.45 -3.09 -11.25
N SER A 335 1.22 -4.09 -10.85
CA SER A 335 1.83 -5.08 -11.74
C SER A 335 2.04 -6.42 -11.03
N THR A 336 2.27 -7.46 -11.82
CA THR A 336 2.55 -8.81 -11.35
C THR A 336 3.87 -9.31 -11.95
N TRP A 337 4.61 -10.10 -11.16
CA TRP A 337 5.98 -10.49 -11.46
C TRP A 337 6.24 -11.94 -11.07
N LYS A 338 7.16 -12.57 -11.79
CA LYS A 338 7.71 -13.89 -11.46
C LYS A 338 9.23 -13.78 -11.28
N ALA A 339 9.75 -14.38 -10.21
CA ALA A 339 11.18 -14.41 -9.90
C ALA A 339 11.97 -15.32 -10.86
#